data_AF-A0A3P2AEB2-F1
#
_entry.id   AF-A0A3P2AEB2-F1
#
_cell.length_a   1.000
_cell.length_b   1.000
_cell.length_c   1.000
_cell.angle_alpha   90.00
_cell.angle_beta   90.00
_cell.angle_gamma   90.00
#
_symmetry.space_group_name_H-M   'P 1'
#
loop_
_entity.id
_entity.type
_entity.pdbx_description
1 polymer ?
#
loop_
_entity_poly.entity_id
_entity_poly.type
_entity_poly.pdbx_seq_one_letter_code
_entity_poly.pdbx_strand_id
1 'polypeptide(L)'
;MKNILWTQGETSTSSDVFVIDGKLNSDNGIENETAYKKLILASNRESKHQNVVSILHWRGIIKTTQFKYTYKENEGIYFQSVYQTKDDLNRSIAFMFYCDTNDINVAIETFISYSQIAKRTAVNSELKALSIMFHLNKYVITLVTISALIYIIWKVI
;
A
#
# COMPACT_ATOMS: atom_id res chain seq x y z
N MET A 1 -4.22 -19.05 3.13
CA MET A 1 -3.68 -17.68 2.95
C MET A 1 -4.87 -16.75 2.87
N LYS A 2 -5.02 -15.85 3.84
CA LYS A 2 -6.11 -14.87 3.86
C LYS A 2 -5.65 -13.56 3.23
N ASN A 3 -6.43 -13.04 2.31
CA ASN A 3 -6.12 -11.86 1.52
C ASN A 3 -7.34 -10.95 1.44
N ILE A 4 -7.15 -9.66 1.68
CA ILE A 4 -8.23 -8.69 1.62
C ILE A 4 -7.73 -7.47 0.86
N LEU A 5 -8.46 -7.07 -0.18
CA LEU A 5 -8.35 -5.77 -0.85
C LEU A 5 -9.61 -4.97 -0.56
N TRP A 6 -9.44 -3.70 -0.21
CA TRP A 6 -10.50 -2.70 -0.23
C TRP A 6 -10.09 -1.55 -1.14
N THR A 7 -11.06 -1.04 -1.89
CA THR A 7 -10.88 0.14 -2.73
C THR A 7 -12.14 0.96 -2.77
N GLN A 8 -11.97 2.28 -2.74
CA GLN A 8 -13.07 3.21 -2.93
C GLN A 8 -13.72 3.01 -4.31
N GLY A 9 -15.04 3.18 -4.39
CA GLY A 9 -15.78 3.18 -5.65
C GLY A 9 -15.35 4.33 -6.60
N GLU A 10 -15.72 4.24 -7.87
CA GLU A 10 -15.39 5.27 -8.88
C GLU A 10 -16.19 6.55 -8.73
N THR A 11 -17.38 6.45 -8.15
CA THR A 11 -18.19 7.63 -7.84
C THR A 11 -18.05 7.96 -6.38
N SER A 12 -17.95 9.24 -6.09
CA SER A 12 -17.83 9.80 -4.74
C SER A 12 -18.89 9.33 -3.73
N THR A 13 -20.02 8.82 -4.22
CA THR A 13 -21.16 8.32 -3.44
C THR A 13 -21.39 6.81 -3.57
N SER A 14 -20.60 6.09 -4.38
CA SER A 14 -20.74 4.63 -4.53
C SER A 14 -20.18 3.86 -3.33
N SER A 15 -20.70 2.64 -3.17
CA SER A 15 -20.17 1.66 -2.22
C SER A 15 -18.76 1.23 -2.62
N ASP A 16 -17.94 0.95 -1.61
CA ASP A 16 -16.59 0.44 -1.81
C ASP A 16 -16.58 -0.99 -2.37
N VAL A 17 -15.47 -1.37 -3.00
CA VAL A 17 -15.26 -2.72 -3.51
C VAL A 17 -14.35 -3.48 -2.56
N PHE A 18 -14.80 -4.67 -2.16
CA PHE A 18 -14.02 -5.63 -1.39
C PHE A 18 -13.68 -6.85 -2.25
N VAL A 19 -12.40 -7.25 -2.23
CA VAL A 19 -11.95 -8.56 -2.73
C VAL A 19 -11.45 -9.36 -1.54
N ILE A 20 -12.15 -10.44 -1.19
CA ILE A 20 -11.81 -11.32 -0.07
C ILE A 20 -11.44 -12.67 -0.64
N ASP A 21 -10.19 -13.08 -0.42
CA ASP A 21 -9.64 -14.36 -0.91
C ASP A 21 -9.91 -14.59 -2.42
N GLY A 22 -9.77 -13.51 -3.21
CA GLY A 22 -9.94 -13.51 -4.66
C GLY A 22 -11.39 -13.36 -5.15
N LYS A 23 -12.38 -13.24 -4.25
CA LYS A 23 -13.79 -13.05 -4.60
C LYS A 23 -14.23 -11.61 -4.39
N LEU A 24 -14.88 -11.03 -5.39
CA LEU A 24 -15.55 -9.72 -5.25
C LEU A 24 -16.80 -9.88 -4.39
N ASN A 25 -16.86 -9.16 -3.28
CA ASN A 25 -18.01 -9.15 -2.37
C ASN A 25 -18.62 -7.74 -2.34
N SER A 26 -19.54 -7.46 -3.27
CA SER A 26 -20.35 -6.24 -3.26
C SER A 26 -21.56 -6.33 -2.34
N ASP A 27 -22.05 -7.55 -2.05
CA ASP A 27 -23.42 -7.75 -1.56
C ASP A 27 -23.50 -8.21 -0.09
N ASN A 28 -22.37 -8.46 0.59
CA ASN A 28 -22.35 -9.15 1.88
C ASN A 28 -21.85 -8.23 3.03
N GLY A 29 -22.77 -7.45 3.61
CA GLY A 29 -22.44 -6.41 4.60
C GLY A 29 -21.62 -6.88 5.81
N ILE A 30 -21.91 -8.06 6.36
CA ILE A 30 -21.21 -8.62 7.54
C ILE A 30 -19.77 -9.01 7.20
N GLU A 31 -19.57 -9.62 6.03
CA GLU A 31 -18.25 -10.07 5.58
C GLU A 31 -17.36 -8.87 5.25
N ASN A 32 -17.94 -7.86 4.61
CA ASN A 32 -17.29 -6.59 4.30
C ASN A 32 -16.90 -5.84 5.58
N GLU A 33 -17.76 -5.79 6.58
CA GLU A 33 -17.44 -5.17 7.87
C GLU A 33 -16.28 -5.89 8.58
N THR A 34 -16.29 -7.22 8.57
CA THR A 34 -15.21 -8.02 9.17
C THR A 34 -13.89 -7.81 8.43
N ALA A 35 -13.93 -7.79 7.10
CA ALA A 35 -12.76 -7.54 6.26
C ALA A 35 -12.21 -6.12 6.45
N TYR A 36 -13.09 -5.12 6.50
CA TYR A 36 -12.73 -3.74 6.79
C TYR A 36 -12.08 -3.60 8.17
N LYS A 37 -12.66 -4.19 9.22
CA LYS A 37 -12.06 -4.21 10.57
C LYS A 37 -10.65 -4.78 10.55
N LYS A 38 -10.42 -5.89 9.83
CA LYS A 38 -9.08 -6.48 9.69
C LYS A 38 -8.10 -5.55 8.97
N LEU A 39 -8.53 -4.89 7.89
CA LEU A 39 -7.71 -3.91 7.18
C LEU A 39 -7.36 -2.71 8.06
N ILE A 40 -8.33 -2.17 8.80
CA ILE A 40 -8.10 -1.07 9.73
C ILE A 40 -7.13 -1.47 10.85
N LEU A 41 -7.30 -2.65 11.43
CA LEU A 41 -6.38 -3.17 12.44
C LEU A 41 -4.96 -3.34 11.90
N ALA A 42 -4.81 -3.75 10.63
CA ALA A 42 -3.50 -3.81 9.98
C ALA A 42 -2.93 -2.42 9.71
N SER A 43 -3.77 -1.44 9.34
CA SER A 43 -3.39 -0.05 9.06
C SER A 43 -2.92 0.75 10.27
N ASN A 44 -3.39 0.36 11.46
CA ASN A 44 -3.03 1.01 12.73
C ASN A 44 -1.68 0.55 13.29
N ARG A 45 -1.04 -0.43 12.64
CA ARG A 45 0.28 -0.93 13.04
C ARG A 45 1.37 0.03 12.56
N GLU A 46 2.48 0.09 13.30
CA GLU A 46 3.62 0.92 12.92
C GLU A 46 4.17 0.51 11.55
N SER A 47 4.27 1.49 10.65
CA SER A 47 4.83 1.29 9.32
C SER A 47 6.31 0.96 9.40
N LYS A 48 6.76 -0.02 8.62
CA LYS A 48 8.18 -0.29 8.47
C LYS A 48 8.81 0.85 7.65
N HIS A 49 9.89 1.44 8.16
CA HIS A 49 10.70 2.42 7.42
C HIS A 49 10.00 3.73 7.04
N GLN A 50 9.20 4.29 7.96
CA GLN A 50 8.46 5.55 7.75
C GLN A 50 9.29 6.69 7.15
N ASN A 51 10.55 6.87 7.59
CA ASN A 51 11.45 7.90 7.06
C ASN A 51 11.78 7.71 5.57
N VAL A 52 11.86 6.47 5.09
CA VAL A 52 12.12 6.15 3.67
C VAL A 52 10.91 6.53 2.83
N VAL A 53 9.70 6.24 3.31
CA VAL A 53 8.45 6.66 2.66
C VAL A 53 8.45 8.18 2.49
N SER A 54 8.81 8.93 3.54
CA SER A 54 8.90 10.40 3.48
C SER A 54 9.91 10.89 2.44
N ILE A 55 11.10 10.26 2.33
CA ILE A 55 12.12 10.61 1.33
C ILE A 55 11.62 10.31 -0.09
N LEU A 56 11.03 9.13 -0.32
CA LEU A 56 10.50 8.73 -1.62
C LEU A 56 9.35 9.63 -2.06
N HIS A 57 8.51 10.07 -1.12
CA HIS A 57 7.47 11.06 -1.36
C HIS A 57 8.06 12.41 -1.75
N TRP A 58 9.03 12.92 -0.99
CA TRP A 58 9.70 14.20 -1.31
C TRP A 58 10.36 14.20 -2.68
N ARG A 59 10.88 13.04 -3.13
CA ARG A 59 11.45 12.85 -4.47
C ARG A 59 10.42 12.60 -5.58
N GLY A 60 9.12 12.61 -5.27
CA GLY A 60 8.04 12.37 -6.25
C GLY A 60 7.95 10.94 -6.77
N ILE A 61 8.63 9.99 -6.14
CA ILE A 61 8.61 8.56 -6.50
C ILE A 61 7.29 7.93 -6.00
N ILE A 62 6.91 8.28 -4.77
CA ILE A 62 5.58 8.00 -4.22
C ILE A 62 4.79 9.30 -4.33
N LYS A 63 3.61 9.25 -4.96
CA LYS A 63 2.81 10.46 -5.21
C LYS A 63 1.94 10.88 -4.04
N THR A 64 1.79 10.00 -3.05
CA THR A 64 0.85 10.17 -1.94
C THR A 64 1.52 10.05 -0.58
N THR A 65 1.19 10.96 0.33
CA THR A 65 1.56 10.87 1.75
C THR A 65 0.81 9.78 2.49
N GLN A 66 -0.25 9.22 1.90
CA GLN A 66 -1.07 8.16 2.49
C GLN A 66 -0.48 6.77 2.26
N PHE A 67 0.64 6.68 1.55
CA PHE A 67 1.32 5.42 1.35
C PHE A 67 1.81 4.87 2.70
N LYS A 68 1.39 3.66 3.04
CA LYS A 68 1.86 2.95 4.23
C LYS A 68 2.17 1.51 3.88
N TYR A 69 3.21 0.99 4.49
CA TYR A 69 3.57 -0.42 4.41
C TYR A 69 3.94 -0.91 5.80
N THR A 70 3.31 -2.02 6.19
CA THR A 70 3.56 -2.68 7.46
C THR A 70 3.79 -4.16 7.22
N TYR A 71 4.85 -4.69 7.84
CA TYR A 71 5.16 -6.10 7.82
C TYR A 71 5.38 -6.58 9.24
N LYS A 72 4.75 -7.69 9.57
CA LYS A 72 5.00 -8.40 10.81
C LYS A 72 5.15 -9.88 10.47
N GLU A 73 6.31 -10.41 10.84
CA GLU A 73 6.65 -11.81 10.62
C GLU A 73 5.56 -12.70 11.23
N ASN A 74 5.09 -13.68 10.45
CA ASN A 74 4.03 -14.63 10.76
C ASN A 74 2.62 -14.05 10.96
N GLU A 75 2.42 -12.77 10.64
CA GLU A 75 1.09 -12.14 10.63
C GLU A 75 0.69 -11.61 9.26
N GLY A 76 1.67 -11.28 8.42
CA GLY A 76 1.44 -10.87 7.04
C GLY A 76 1.94 -9.48 6.70
N ILE A 77 1.60 -9.08 5.49
CA ILE A 77 2.02 -7.84 4.85
C ILE A 77 0.79 -6.98 4.57
N TYR A 78 0.90 -5.69 4.90
CA TYR A 78 -0.12 -4.68 4.68
C TYR A 78 0.42 -3.55 3.80
N PHE A 79 -0.38 -3.13 2.84
CA PHE A 79 -0.14 -1.94 2.04
C PHE A 79 -1.36 -1.02 2.06
N GLN A 80 -1.10 0.28 2.16
CA GLN A 80 -2.04 1.33 1.85
C GLN A 80 -1.43 2.16 0.74
N SER A 81 -2.17 2.37 -0.35
CA SER A 81 -1.73 3.26 -1.42
C SER A 81 -2.91 3.96 -2.09
N VAL A 82 -2.63 4.85 -3.01
CA VAL A 82 -3.62 5.61 -3.78
C VAL A 82 -3.30 5.48 -5.27
N TYR A 83 -4.28 5.10 -6.09
CA TYR A 83 -4.03 4.70 -7.47
C TYR A 83 -3.91 5.90 -8.44
N GLN A 84 -3.46 5.60 -9.65
CA GLN A 84 -3.52 6.51 -10.81
C GLN A 84 -4.96 6.83 -11.22
N THR A 85 -5.86 5.86 -11.07
CA THR A 85 -7.28 6.06 -11.34
C THR A 85 -7.86 7.02 -10.33
N LYS A 86 -8.60 8.00 -10.84
CA LYS A 86 -9.28 8.99 -10.05
C LYS A 86 -10.78 8.72 -10.06
N ASP A 87 -11.45 9.11 -8.99
CA ASP A 87 -12.90 9.13 -8.96
C ASP A 87 -13.47 10.22 -9.88
N ASP A 88 -14.80 10.24 -9.99
CA ASP A 88 -15.59 11.25 -10.70
C ASP A 88 -15.27 12.71 -10.32
N LEU A 89 -14.74 12.94 -9.13
CA LEU A 89 -14.30 14.25 -8.64
C LEU A 89 -12.80 14.50 -8.83
N ASN A 90 -12.13 13.70 -9.66
CA ASN A 90 -10.70 13.82 -9.97
C ASN A 90 -9.79 13.64 -8.71
N ARG A 91 -10.30 12.96 -7.68
CA ARG A 91 -9.56 12.58 -6.46
C ARG A 91 -8.95 11.20 -6.65
N SER A 92 -7.77 10.99 -6.12
CA SER A 92 -7.10 9.70 -6.24
C SER A 92 -7.83 8.63 -5.41
N ILE A 93 -8.09 7.46 -5.98
CA ILE A 93 -8.82 6.38 -5.32
C ILE A 93 -7.90 5.67 -4.32
N ALA A 94 -8.35 5.57 -3.06
CA ALA A 94 -7.61 4.94 -1.98
C ALA A 94 -7.76 3.42 -1.97
N PHE A 95 -6.72 2.73 -1.50
CA PHE A 95 -6.63 1.28 -1.42
C PHE A 95 -6.00 0.83 -0.14
N MET A 96 -6.51 -0.29 0.37
CA MET A 96 -5.93 -1.02 1.48
C MET A 96 -5.83 -2.49 1.08
N PHE A 97 -4.68 -3.10 1.33
CA PHE A 97 -4.43 -4.50 1.02
C PHE A 97 -3.75 -5.19 2.20
N TYR A 98 -4.21 -6.39 2.50
CA TYR A 98 -3.61 -7.29 3.48
C TYR A 98 -3.42 -8.67 2.85
N CYS A 99 -2.24 -9.26 3.05
CA CYS A 99 -1.89 -10.60 2.62
C CYS A 99 -1.18 -11.35 3.75
N ASP A 100 -1.75 -12.48 4.16
CA ASP A 100 -1.22 -13.38 5.18
C ASP A 100 -0.05 -14.21 4.62
N THR A 101 1.09 -13.55 4.39
CA THR A 101 2.34 -14.15 3.91
C THR A 101 3.55 -13.40 4.45
N ASN A 102 4.68 -14.09 4.57
CA ASN A 102 5.98 -13.47 4.85
C ASN A 102 6.76 -13.11 3.57
N ASP A 103 6.33 -13.60 2.41
CA ASP A 103 7.00 -13.37 1.13
C ASP A 103 6.41 -12.14 0.43
N ILE A 104 7.24 -11.11 0.25
CA ILE A 104 6.85 -9.87 -0.42
C ILE A 104 6.52 -10.07 -1.89
N ASN A 105 7.21 -10.95 -2.60
CA ASN A 105 6.96 -11.17 -4.01
C ASN A 105 5.56 -11.78 -4.18
N VAL A 106 5.23 -12.75 -3.31
CA VAL A 106 3.88 -13.33 -3.24
C VAL A 106 2.84 -12.27 -2.89
N ALA A 107 3.11 -11.39 -1.92
CA ALA A 107 2.19 -10.32 -1.54
C ALA A 107 1.96 -9.32 -2.68
N ILE A 108 3.02 -8.93 -3.40
CA ILE A 108 2.96 -8.01 -4.56
C ILE A 108 2.20 -8.67 -5.71
N GLU A 109 2.51 -9.90 -6.08
CA GLU A 109 1.82 -10.63 -7.16
C GLU A 109 0.33 -10.81 -6.84
N THR A 110 0.01 -11.19 -5.59
CA THR A 110 -1.38 -11.33 -5.12
C THR A 110 -2.11 -9.99 -5.17
N PHE A 111 -1.46 -8.91 -4.73
CA PHE A 111 -2.01 -7.56 -4.79
C PHE A 111 -2.34 -7.15 -6.23
N ILE A 112 -1.40 -7.33 -7.17
CA ILE A 112 -1.60 -7.00 -8.59
C ILE A 112 -2.75 -7.81 -9.18
N SER A 113 -2.80 -9.11 -8.89
CA SER A 113 -3.88 -9.98 -9.35
C SER A 113 -5.25 -9.50 -8.84
N TYR A 114 -5.36 -9.20 -7.55
CA TYR A 114 -6.64 -8.82 -6.96
C TYR A 114 -7.05 -7.40 -7.33
N SER A 115 -6.10 -6.51 -7.58
CA SER A 115 -6.42 -5.20 -8.10
C SER A 115 -7.01 -5.30 -9.51
N GLN A 116 -6.47 -6.17 -10.37
CA GLN A 116 -7.05 -6.43 -11.69
C GLN A 116 -8.48 -6.99 -11.60
N ILE A 117 -8.75 -7.90 -10.66
CA ILE A 117 -10.10 -8.42 -10.39
C ILE A 117 -11.04 -7.27 -10.02
N ALA A 118 -10.60 -6.34 -9.16
CA ALA A 118 -11.36 -5.14 -8.80
C ALA A 118 -11.42 -4.08 -9.92
N LYS A 119 -10.82 -4.34 -11.11
CA LYS A 119 -10.68 -3.38 -12.21
C LYS A 119 -9.96 -2.09 -11.79
N ARG A 120 -8.96 -2.27 -10.93
CA ARG A 120 -8.12 -1.20 -10.38
C ARG A 120 -6.67 -1.49 -10.73
N THR A 121 -6.01 -0.58 -11.44
CA THR A 121 -4.62 -0.80 -11.88
C THR A 121 -3.64 -0.06 -11.00
N ALA A 122 -2.80 -0.80 -10.26
CA ALA A 122 -1.78 -0.21 -9.40
C ALA A 122 -0.72 0.53 -10.21
N VAL A 123 -0.11 1.57 -9.61
CA VAL A 123 0.94 2.33 -10.27
C VAL A 123 2.27 1.56 -10.19
N ASN A 124 2.86 1.26 -11.34
CA ASN A 124 4.12 0.50 -11.40
C ASN A 124 5.27 1.11 -10.58
N SER A 125 5.34 2.45 -10.45
CA SER A 125 6.37 3.10 -9.62
C SER A 125 6.19 2.80 -8.13
N GLU A 126 4.96 2.66 -7.64
CA GLU A 126 4.67 2.32 -6.25
C GLU A 126 4.93 0.85 -5.96
N LEU A 127 4.65 -0.05 -6.92
CA LEU A 127 5.04 -1.46 -6.83
C LEU A 127 6.56 -1.63 -6.72
N LYS A 128 7.32 -0.86 -7.51
CA LYS A 128 8.79 -0.84 -7.41
C LYS A 128 9.25 -0.29 -6.07
N ALA A 129 8.64 0.79 -5.60
CA ALA A 129 8.95 1.35 -4.29
C ALA A 129 8.69 0.32 -3.17
N LEU A 130 7.56 -0.41 -3.21
CA LEU A 130 7.20 -1.47 -2.28
C LEU A 130 8.26 -2.56 -2.17
N SER A 131 8.70 -3.09 -3.31
CA SER A 131 9.77 -4.10 -3.37
C SER A 131 11.07 -3.57 -2.76
N ILE A 132 11.47 -2.34 -3.10
CA ILE A 132 12.66 -1.69 -2.53
C ILE A 132 12.53 -1.56 -1.00
N MET A 133 11.42 -1.03 -0.49
CA MET A 133 11.20 -0.83 0.95
C MET A 133 11.19 -2.13 1.75
N PHE A 134 10.74 -3.23 1.17
CA PHE A 134 10.75 -4.53 1.84
C PHE A 134 12.16 -5.12 1.96
N HIS A 135 12.94 -5.06 0.88
CA HIS A 135 14.29 -5.62 0.81
C HIS A 135 15.35 -4.73 1.46
N LEU A 136 15.02 -3.48 1.75
CA LEU A 136 15.88 -2.58 2.51
C LEU A 136 16.07 -3.11 3.95
N ASN A 137 17.29 -3.57 4.24
CA ASN A 137 17.71 -3.86 5.61
C ASN A 137 17.83 -2.55 6.40
N LYS A 138 17.64 -2.61 7.73
CA LYS A 138 17.84 -1.51 8.69
C LYS A 138 19.12 -0.72 8.39
N TYR A 139 20.22 -1.42 8.09
CA TYR A 139 21.52 -0.81 7.80
C TYR A 139 21.58 -0.05 6.46
N VAL A 140 20.96 -0.57 5.41
CA VAL A 140 20.93 0.09 4.09
C VAL A 140 20.10 1.38 4.16
N ILE A 141 19.07 1.39 4.99
CA ILE A 141 18.22 2.56 5.20
C ILE A 141 18.96 3.65 5.96
N THR A 142 19.68 3.29 7.01
CA THR A 142 20.55 4.23 7.71
C THR A 142 21.52 4.87 6.72
N LEU A 143 22.11 4.06 5.83
CA LEU A 143 23.04 4.53 4.81
C LEU A 143 22.36 5.45 3.78
N VAL A 144 21.20 5.08 3.22
CA VAL A 144 20.43 5.90 2.27
C VAL A 144 19.96 7.21 2.90
N THR A 145 19.52 7.17 4.15
CA THR A 145 19.04 8.35 4.89
C THR A 145 20.20 9.31 5.15
N ILE A 146 21.34 8.80 5.64
CA ILE A 146 22.57 9.58 5.83
C ILE A 146 23.05 10.17 4.50
N SER A 147 23.08 9.37 3.43
CA SER A 147 23.50 9.81 2.10
C SER A 147 22.59 10.93 1.55
N ALA A 148 21.27 10.79 1.75
CA ALA A 148 20.30 11.81 1.37
C ALA A 148 20.47 13.11 2.18
N LEU A 149 20.74 13.00 3.49
CA LEU A 149 21.04 14.14 4.36
C LEU A 149 22.31 14.88 3.93
N ILE A 150 23.40 14.16 3.66
CA ILE A 150 24.67 14.75 3.17
C ILE A 150 24.44 15.48 1.84
N TYR A 151 23.69 14.88 0.92
CA TYR A 151 23.38 15.52 -0.36
C TYR A 151 22.55 16.79 -0.21
N ILE A 152 21.55 16.81 0.67
CA ILE A 152 20.75 18.00 0.97
C ILE A 152 21.63 19.10 1.56
N ILE A 153 22.50 18.76 2.54
CA ILE A 153 23.43 19.72 3.15
C ILE A 153 24.37 20.31 2.08
N TRP A 154 24.93 19.47 1.20
CA TRP A 154 25.82 19.92 0.13
C TRP A 154 25.13 20.79 -0.94
N LYS A 155 23.82 20.65 -1.11
CA LYS A 155 23.01 21.47 -2.02
C LYS A 155 22.65 22.85 -1.44
N VAL A 156 22.75 23.00 -0.12
CA VAL A 156 22.37 24.22 0.63
C VAL A 156 23.59 25.10 0.93
N ILE A 157 24.78 24.50 1.05
CA ILE A 157 26.08 25.19 1.12
C ILE A 157 26.49 25.62 -0.29
#